data_AF-A0AAN6PWL1-F1
#
_entry.id   AF-A0AAN6PWL1-F1
#
_cell.length_a   1.000
_cell.length_b   1.000
_cell.length_c   1.000
_cell.angle_alpha   90.00
_cell.angle_beta   90.00
_cell.angle_gamma   90.00
#
_symmetry.space_group_name_H-M   'P 1'
#
loop_
_entity.id
_entity.type
_entity.pdbx_description
1 polymer ?
#
loop_
_entity_poly.entity_id
_entity_poly.type
_entity_poly.pdbx_seq_one_letter_code
_entity_poly.pdbx_strand_id
1 'polypeptide(L)'
;MVSKDNGGFLIDLDLAIKEQRVSASGAKGKTGTRAFMAIGALLGEQHSFMHDLESFFWVFFWICIHCDGPGEGKVVAQFDKWNYADTEELARLKKGEISDEGDFIKAAEENFTPYYKPLVPWVNWLRKVVFPNGRRWENEDSGLYTRMKEILGEASKAVADR
;
A
#
# COMPACT_ATOMS: atom_id res chain seq x y z
N MET A 1 -7.11 -5.17 -11.56
CA MET A 1 -7.92 -4.69 -12.70
C MET A 1 -9.27 -4.22 -12.18
N VAL A 2 -9.87 -3.19 -12.78
CA VAL A 2 -11.21 -2.70 -12.39
C VAL A 2 -12.21 -3.13 -13.45
N SER A 3 -13.28 -3.79 -13.01
CA SER A 3 -14.39 -4.23 -13.84
C SER A 3 -15.35 -3.08 -14.13
N LYS A 4 -16.20 -3.24 -15.15
CA LYS A 4 -17.16 -2.22 -15.62
C LYS A 4 -18.22 -1.86 -14.58
N ASP A 5 -18.43 -2.72 -13.60
CA ASP A 5 -19.30 -2.51 -12.44
C ASP A 5 -18.59 -1.83 -11.26
N ASN A 6 -17.41 -1.25 -11.51
CA ASN A 6 -16.57 -0.62 -10.49
C ASN A 6 -16.06 -1.60 -9.41
N GLY A 7 -16.18 -2.91 -9.65
CA GLY A 7 -15.58 -3.96 -8.84
C GLY A 7 -14.08 -4.10 -9.13
N GLY A 8 -13.25 -4.04 -8.09
CA GLY A 8 -11.82 -4.32 -8.20
C GLY A 8 -11.52 -5.81 -8.02
N PHE A 9 -10.63 -6.38 -8.83
CA PHE A 9 -10.08 -7.72 -8.59
C PHE A 9 -8.56 -7.71 -8.73
N LEU A 10 -7.90 -8.48 -7.84
CA LEU A 10 -6.46 -8.70 -7.88
C LEU A 10 -6.14 -9.55 -9.13
N ILE A 11 -5.13 -9.11 -9.87
CA ILE A 11 -4.60 -9.78 -11.06
C ILE A 11 -3.10 -10.03 -10.85
N ASP A 12 -2.48 -10.82 -11.72
CA ASP A 12 -1.05 -11.16 -11.64
C ASP A 12 -0.71 -12.06 -10.44
N LEU A 13 -1.51 -13.13 -10.28
CA LEU A 13 -1.23 -14.21 -9.32
C LEU A 13 -0.35 -15.32 -9.94
N ASP A 14 0.21 -15.12 -11.13
CA ASP A 14 0.98 -16.14 -11.84
C ASP A 14 2.27 -16.52 -11.09
N LEU A 15 2.73 -15.66 -10.17
CA LEU A 15 3.84 -15.91 -9.24
C LEU A 15 3.39 -16.22 -7.81
N ALA A 16 2.09 -16.24 -7.51
CA ALA A 16 1.55 -16.54 -6.19
C ALA A 16 1.59 -18.05 -5.91
N ILE A 17 2.77 -18.55 -5.52
CA ILE A 17 2.98 -19.97 -5.20
C ILE A 17 2.82 -20.19 -3.69
N LYS A 18 1.97 -21.14 -3.30
CA LYS A 18 1.83 -21.61 -1.91
C LYS A 18 2.96 -22.60 -1.60
N GLU A 19 4.09 -22.12 -1.08
CA GLU A 19 5.21 -22.98 -0.66
C GLU A 19 5.45 -22.98 0.86
N GLN A 20 5.82 -24.15 1.40
CA GLN A 20 6.67 -24.23 2.59
C GLN A 20 8.11 -23.94 2.12
N ARG A 21 8.53 -22.68 2.13
CA ARG A 21 9.83 -22.28 1.58
C ARG A 21 10.98 -22.80 2.44
N VAL A 22 11.83 -23.64 1.85
CA VAL A 22 13.13 -24.04 2.42
C VAL A 22 14.25 -23.09 1.95
N SER A 23 14.10 -22.43 0.80
CA SER A 23 14.95 -21.31 0.33
C SER A 23 14.33 -20.59 -0.88
N ALA A 24 14.83 -19.40 -1.22
CA ALA A 24 14.29 -18.55 -2.29
C ALA A 24 14.69 -19.04 -3.71
N SER A 25 13.77 -18.97 -4.67
CA SER A 25 14.09 -19.19 -6.08
C SER A 25 14.95 -18.01 -6.57
N GLY A 26 16.12 -18.31 -7.14
CA GLY A 26 17.15 -17.34 -7.54
C GLY A 26 16.79 -16.44 -8.73
N ALA A 27 15.54 -16.00 -8.87
CA ALA A 27 15.13 -15.04 -9.87
C ALA A 27 15.77 -13.66 -9.57
N LYS A 28 16.80 -13.30 -10.33
CA LYS A 28 17.52 -12.02 -10.25
C LYS A 28 16.75 -10.82 -10.83
N GLY A 29 15.45 -10.95 -11.09
CA GLY A 29 14.60 -9.86 -11.59
C GLY A 29 13.71 -9.33 -10.48
N LYS A 30 13.96 -8.11 -10.02
CA LYS A 30 13.05 -7.40 -9.09
C LYS A 30 11.76 -7.07 -9.84
N THR A 31 10.78 -7.97 -9.81
CA THR A 31 9.47 -7.81 -10.45
C THR A 31 8.51 -7.05 -9.55
N GLY A 32 7.84 -6.03 -10.10
CA GLY A 32 6.84 -5.18 -9.43
C GLY A 32 6.95 -3.71 -9.85
N THR A 33 5.82 -3.00 -9.94
CA THR A 33 5.82 -1.54 -10.14
C THR A 33 6.48 -0.89 -8.93
N ARG A 34 7.57 -0.15 -9.14
CA ARG A 34 8.49 0.30 -8.09
C ARG A 34 7.79 1.05 -6.95
N ALA A 35 6.84 1.92 -7.27
CA ALA A 35 6.06 2.68 -6.29
C ALA A 35 5.30 1.79 -5.28
N PHE A 36 4.97 0.56 -5.64
CA PHE A 36 4.19 -0.36 -4.80
C PHE A 36 5.05 -1.36 -4.03
N MET A 37 6.36 -1.45 -4.31
CA MET A 37 7.25 -2.36 -3.57
C MET A 37 7.31 -1.99 -2.08
N ALA A 38 7.20 -3.00 -1.21
CA ALA A 38 7.35 -2.82 0.23
C ALA A 38 8.74 -2.31 0.64
N ILE A 39 8.84 -1.59 1.77
CA ILE A 39 10.09 -1.02 2.28
C ILE A 39 11.14 -2.11 2.49
N GLY A 40 10.77 -3.25 3.09
CA GLY A 40 11.70 -4.37 3.29
C GLY A 40 12.24 -4.93 1.97
N ALA A 41 11.36 -5.14 0.98
CA ALA A 41 11.74 -5.60 -0.35
C ALA A 41 12.68 -4.61 -1.08
N LEU A 42 12.47 -3.30 -0.91
CA LEU A 42 13.37 -2.26 -1.44
C LEU A 42 14.76 -2.32 -0.79
N LEU A 43 14.83 -2.72 0.49
CA LEU A 43 16.07 -2.92 1.25
C LEU A 43 16.70 -4.30 1.03
N GLY A 44 16.13 -5.14 0.17
CA GLY A 44 16.68 -6.46 -0.18
C GLY A 44 16.30 -7.58 0.79
N GLU A 45 15.30 -7.38 1.64
CA GLU A 45 14.74 -8.43 2.49
C GLU A 45 14.08 -9.52 1.61
N GLN A 46 14.09 -10.77 2.10
CA GLN A 46 13.44 -11.87 1.41
C GLN A 46 11.92 -11.65 1.38
N HIS A 47 11.34 -11.83 0.19
CA HIS A 47 9.92 -11.59 -0.02
C HIS A 47 9.04 -12.48 0.87
N SER A 48 7.94 -11.91 1.40
CA SER A 48 7.04 -12.54 2.36
C SER A 48 5.62 -12.00 2.15
N PHE A 49 4.61 -12.69 2.66
CA PHE A 49 3.21 -12.23 2.52
C PHE A 49 2.98 -10.84 3.13
N MET A 50 3.77 -10.44 4.13
CA MET A 50 3.67 -9.10 4.73
C MET A 50 4.10 -8.02 3.74
N HIS A 51 5.04 -8.31 2.85
CA HIS A 51 5.39 -7.40 1.76
C HIS A 51 4.24 -7.24 0.78
N ASP A 52 3.43 -8.28 0.53
CA ASP A 52 2.22 -8.17 -0.30
C ASP A 52 1.17 -7.28 0.37
N LEU A 53 0.98 -7.42 1.68
CA LEU A 53 0.06 -6.60 2.47
C LEU A 53 0.51 -5.12 2.53
N GLU A 54 1.81 -4.88 2.69
CA GLU A 54 2.36 -3.52 2.60
C GLU A 54 2.20 -2.95 1.19
N SER A 55 2.43 -3.77 0.15
CA SER A 55 2.23 -3.35 -1.25
C SER A 55 0.78 -2.99 -1.53
N PHE A 56 -0.17 -3.73 -0.97
CA PHE A 56 -1.60 -3.39 -1.03
C PHE A 56 -1.90 -2.03 -0.39
N PHE A 57 -1.32 -1.74 0.78
CA PHE A 57 -1.44 -0.41 1.39
C PHE A 57 -0.94 0.69 0.45
N TRP A 58 0.23 0.50 -0.18
CA TRP A 58 0.80 1.50 -1.10
C TRP A 58 -0.06 1.70 -2.35
N VAL A 59 -0.65 0.63 -2.91
CA VAL A 59 -1.62 0.74 -4.01
C VAL A 59 -2.86 1.54 -3.57
N PHE A 60 -3.40 1.25 -2.39
CA PHE A 60 -4.59 1.94 -1.91
C PHE A 60 -4.32 3.43 -1.62
N PHE A 61 -3.18 3.74 -0.99
CA PHE A 61 -2.71 5.10 -0.79
C PHE A 61 -2.52 5.84 -2.12
N TRP A 62 -1.94 5.16 -3.12
CA TRP A 62 -1.77 5.71 -4.47
C TRP A 62 -3.11 6.06 -5.13
N ILE A 63 -4.11 5.18 -5.04
CA ILE A 63 -5.47 5.42 -5.57
C ILE A 63 -6.07 6.66 -4.91
N CYS A 64 -5.96 6.80 -3.59
CA CYS A 64 -6.50 7.95 -2.86
C CYS A 64 -5.92 9.28 -3.34
N ILE A 65 -4.68 9.29 -3.84
CA ILE A 65 -3.99 10.49 -4.34
C ILE A 65 -4.27 10.74 -5.82
N HIS A 66 -4.31 9.70 -6.63
CA HIS A 66 -4.28 9.80 -8.09
C HIS A 66 -5.63 9.60 -8.77
N CYS A 67 -6.68 9.21 -8.05
CA CYS A 67 -7.99 8.96 -8.65
C CYS A 67 -9.05 9.83 -7.97
N ASP A 68 -9.87 10.58 -8.72
CA ASP A 68 -10.98 11.38 -8.20
C ASP A 68 -12.34 10.74 -8.50
N GLY A 69 -12.39 9.41 -8.41
CA GLY A 69 -13.56 8.59 -8.74
C GLY A 69 -13.37 7.71 -9.99
N PRO A 70 -14.42 7.01 -10.42
CA PRO A 70 -14.35 6.05 -11.52
C PRO A 70 -13.89 6.68 -12.83
N GLY A 71 -12.73 6.25 -13.34
CA GLY A 71 -12.18 6.72 -14.62
C GLY A 71 -11.52 8.10 -14.59
N GLU A 72 -11.53 8.79 -13.45
CA GLU A 72 -10.93 10.12 -13.31
C GLU A 72 -9.56 10.02 -12.62
N GLY A 73 -8.49 9.96 -13.42
CA GLY A 73 -7.12 9.94 -12.93
C GLY A 73 -6.46 11.32 -13.00
N LYS A 74 -5.67 11.67 -11.98
CA LYS A 74 -4.74 12.79 -11.99
C LYS A 74 -3.34 12.31 -11.59
N VAL A 75 -2.31 12.98 -12.11
CA VAL A 75 -0.92 12.71 -11.72
C VAL A 75 -0.48 13.72 -10.67
N VAL A 76 -0.12 13.25 -9.47
CA VAL A 76 0.47 14.10 -8.43
C VAL A 76 1.97 13.90 -8.46
N ALA A 77 2.70 14.88 -9.02
CA ALA A 77 4.13 14.76 -9.30
C ALA A 77 4.98 14.34 -8.08
N GLN A 78 4.61 14.78 -6.87
CA GLN A 78 5.28 14.39 -5.64
C GLN A 78 5.29 12.87 -5.42
N PHE A 79 4.22 12.17 -5.78
CA PHE A 79 4.10 10.73 -5.60
C PHE A 79 4.45 9.97 -6.89
N ASP A 80 4.25 10.57 -8.07
CA ASP A 80 4.70 9.99 -9.34
C ASP A 80 6.22 9.75 -9.38
N LYS A 81 7.01 10.59 -8.70
CA LYS A 81 8.47 10.39 -8.57
C LYS A 81 8.86 9.01 -7.99
N TRP A 82 7.97 8.35 -7.25
CA TRP A 82 8.24 7.03 -6.66
C TRP A 82 8.41 5.94 -7.73
N ASN A 83 7.88 6.14 -8.93
CA ASN A 83 8.11 5.23 -10.06
C ASN A 83 9.57 5.28 -10.56
N TYR A 84 10.26 6.39 -10.34
CA TYR A 84 11.58 6.66 -10.93
C TYR A 84 12.71 6.72 -9.91
N ALA A 85 12.42 6.97 -8.63
CA ALA A 85 13.39 6.97 -7.55
C ALA A 85 14.15 5.63 -7.47
N ASP A 86 15.43 5.63 -7.12
CA ASP A 86 16.15 4.39 -6.82
C ASP A 86 15.58 3.68 -5.57
N THR A 87 15.99 2.42 -5.36
CA THR A 87 15.40 1.61 -4.29
C THR A 87 15.71 2.14 -2.90
N GLU A 88 16.88 2.73 -2.69
CA GLU A 88 17.29 3.26 -1.39
C GLU A 88 16.55 4.56 -1.08
N GLU A 89 16.50 5.48 -2.05
CA GLU A 89 15.77 6.73 -1.91
C GLU A 89 14.27 6.48 -1.74
N LEU A 90 13.67 5.55 -2.50
CA LEU A 90 12.26 5.22 -2.32
C LEU A 90 11.97 4.64 -0.93
N ALA A 91 12.85 3.78 -0.41
CA ALA A 91 12.69 3.25 0.94
C ALA A 91 12.75 4.38 1.99
N ARG A 92 13.63 5.37 1.82
CA ARG A 92 13.73 6.54 2.70
C ARG A 92 12.49 7.42 2.63
N LEU A 93 12.00 7.71 1.42
CA LEU A 93 10.77 8.48 1.20
C LEU A 93 9.57 7.81 1.87
N LYS A 94 9.38 6.51 1.65
CA LYS A 94 8.29 5.73 2.25
C LYS A 94 8.36 5.72 3.78
N LYS A 95 9.56 5.53 4.35
CA LYS A 95 9.77 5.61 5.82
C LYS A 95 9.38 6.98 6.36
N GLY A 96 9.76 8.07 5.69
CA GLY A 96 9.39 9.42 6.08
C GLY A 96 7.89 9.68 6.01
N GLU A 97 7.21 9.14 5.00
CA GLU A 97 5.75 9.27 4.85
C GLU A 97 4.98 8.65 6.01
N ILE A 98 5.43 7.52 6.56
CA ILE A 98 4.68 6.76 7.58
C ILE A 98 5.15 6.96 9.02
N SER A 99 6.27 7.67 9.24
CA SER A 99 6.94 7.72 10.54
C SER A 99 6.20 8.55 11.58
N ASP A 100 5.51 9.61 11.16
CA ASP A 100 4.74 10.49 12.05
C ASP A 100 3.25 10.48 11.67
N GLU A 101 2.38 10.38 12.67
CA GLU A 101 0.94 10.32 12.42
C GLU A 101 0.35 11.67 11.99
N GLY A 102 0.78 12.77 12.60
CA GLY A 102 0.28 14.10 12.29
C GLY A 102 0.68 14.53 10.88
N ASP A 103 1.94 14.31 10.52
CA ASP A 103 2.45 14.59 9.18
C ASP A 103 1.76 13.71 8.13
N PHE A 104 1.54 12.42 8.42
CA PHE A 104 0.80 11.53 7.52
C PHE A 104 -0.64 12.01 7.29
N ILE A 105 -1.37 12.36 8.35
CA ILE A 105 -2.75 12.86 8.23
C ILE A 105 -2.77 14.15 7.41
N LYS A 106 -1.86 15.09 7.72
CA LYS A 106 -1.75 16.36 7.00
C LYS A 106 -1.47 16.13 5.51
N ALA A 107 -0.49 15.27 5.19
CA ALA A 107 -0.15 14.93 3.81
C ALA A 107 -1.34 14.27 3.10
N ALA A 108 -2.07 13.38 3.77
CA ALA A 108 -3.26 12.75 3.21
C ALA A 108 -4.39 13.77 2.96
N GLU A 109 -4.65 14.68 3.89
CA GLU A 109 -5.65 15.75 3.71
C GLU A 109 -5.30 16.72 2.58
N GLU A 110 -4.02 17.01 2.37
CA GLU A 110 -3.54 17.89 1.31
C GLU A 110 -3.58 17.22 -0.07
N ASN A 111 -3.25 15.93 -0.14
CA ASN A 111 -3.00 15.25 -1.42
C ASN A 111 -4.11 14.31 -1.89
N PHE A 112 -4.92 13.76 -0.98
CA PHE A 112 -6.02 12.89 -1.39
C PHE A 112 -7.03 13.68 -2.23
N THR A 113 -7.58 13.02 -3.23
CA THR A 113 -8.60 13.60 -4.08
C THR A 113 -9.88 13.90 -3.29
N PRO A 114 -10.69 14.88 -3.71
CA PRO A 114 -11.98 15.14 -3.09
C PRO A 114 -12.81 13.87 -2.87
N TYR A 115 -12.84 12.96 -3.86
CA TYR A 115 -13.57 11.70 -3.77
C TYR A 115 -13.09 10.79 -2.63
N TYR A 116 -11.77 10.68 -2.42
CA TYR A 116 -11.19 9.79 -1.40
C TYR A 116 -10.83 10.48 -0.08
N LYS A 117 -10.99 11.80 0.04
CA LYS A 117 -10.73 12.55 1.28
C LYS A 117 -11.49 12.01 2.51
N PRO A 118 -12.75 11.53 2.40
CA PRO A 118 -13.42 10.84 3.49
C PRO A 118 -12.68 9.62 4.06
N LEU A 119 -11.76 9.02 3.31
CA LEU A 119 -11.03 7.82 3.73
C LEU A 119 -9.80 8.12 4.58
N VAL A 120 -9.40 9.39 4.77
CA VAL A 120 -8.19 9.75 5.54
C VAL A 120 -8.12 9.04 6.91
N PRO A 121 -9.18 9.03 7.75
CA PRO A 121 -9.15 8.32 9.03
C PRO A 121 -8.91 6.81 8.89
N TRP A 122 -9.51 6.19 7.86
CA TRP A 122 -9.41 4.76 7.57
C TRP A 122 -8.04 4.37 7.03
N VAL A 123 -7.47 5.18 6.13
CA VAL A 123 -6.12 4.95 5.62
C VAL A 123 -5.08 5.15 6.73
N ASN A 124 -5.26 6.13 7.63
CA ASN A 124 -4.39 6.26 8.80
C ASN A 124 -4.52 5.07 9.75
N TRP A 125 -5.73 4.56 9.98
CA TRP A 125 -5.89 3.35 10.80
C TRP A 125 -5.21 2.14 10.15
N LEU A 126 -5.37 1.97 8.84
CA LEU A 126 -4.68 0.94 8.08
C LEU A 126 -3.15 1.10 8.17
N ARG A 127 -2.63 2.34 8.07
CA ARG A 127 -1.21 2.65 8.26
C ARG A 127 -0.72 2.19 9.62
N LYS A 128 -1.47 2.45 10.70
CA LYS A 128 -1.06 2.04 12.06
C LYS A 128 -0.90 0.53 12.22
N VAL A 129 -1.75 -0.26 11.56
CA VAL A 129 -1.63 -1.73 11.61
C VAL A 129 -0.58 -2.27 10.65
N VAL A 130 -0.38 -1.64 9.47
CA VAL A 130 0.64 -2.04 8.50
C VAL A 130 2.04 -1.59 8.92
N PHE A 131 2.16 -0.49 9.67
CA PHE A 131 3.42 0.09 10.13
C PHE A 131 3.36 0.39 11.64
N PRO A 132 3.43 -0.63 12.51
CA PRO A 132 3.37 -0.43 13.95
C PRO A 132 4.49 0.52 14.41
N ASN A 133 4.12 1.52 15.21
CA ASN A 133 5.02 2.59 15.66
C ASN A 133 5.71 3.39 14.52
N GLY A 134 5.08 3.46 13.34
CA GLY A 134 5.65 4.17 12.19
C GLY A 134 6.91 3.49 11.64
N ARG A 135 6.97 2.16 11.71
CA ARG A 135 8.10 1.37 11.22
C ARG A 135 7.64 0.20 10.37
N ARG A 136 8.50 -0.25 9.46
CA ARG A 136 8.32 -1.52 8.75
C ARG A 136 8.39 -2.69 9.74
N TRP A 137 7.81 -3.81 9.36
CA TRP A 137 7.93 -5.05 10.12
C TRP A 137 9.33 -5.63 10.01
N GLU A 138 9.84 -6.14 11.13
CA GLU A 138 11.08 -6.92 11.19
C GLU A 138 10.80 -8.40 11.50
N ASN A 139 9.60 -8.70 12.01
CA ASN A 139 9.15 -10.04 12.38
C ASN A 139 7.79 -10.32 11.76
N GLU A 140 7.51 -11.60 11.55
CA GLU A 140 6.25 -12.05 10.96
C GLU A 140 5.04 -11.79 11.88
N ASP A 141 3.95 -11.28 11.31
CA ASP A 141 2.66 -11.12 12.00
C ASP A 141 1.53 -11.76 11.19
N SER A 142 1.15 -12.97 11.60
CA SER A 142 0.09 -13.75 10.96
C SER A 142 -1.31 -13.16 11.15
N GLY A 143 -1.51 -12.25 12.11
CA GLY A 143 -2.77 -11.57 12.37
C GLY A 143 -2.99 -10.31 11.51
N LEU A 144 -1.95 -9.83 10.81
CA LEU A 144 -2.01 -8.59 10.04
C LEU A 144 -3.11 -8.61 8.98
N TYR A 145 -3.21 -9.71 8.23
CA TYR A 145 -4.24 -9.87 7.20
C TYR A 145 -5.66 -9.74 7.76
N THR A 146 -5.93 -10.32 8.92
CA THR A 146 -7.24 -10.27 9.57
C THR A 146 -7.58 -8.84 9.97
N ARG A 147 -6.67 -8.13 10.62
CA ARG A 147 -6.89 -6.73 11.02
C ARG A 147 -7.10 -5.80 9.82
N MET A 148 -6.35 -5.98 8.74
CA MET A 148 -6.55 -5.20 7.51
C MET A 148 -7.95 -5.42 6.93
N LYS A 149 -8.43 -6.67 6.86
CA LYS A 149 -9.78 -6.97 6.39
C LYS A 149 -10.87 -6.35 7.26
N GLU A 150 -10.70 -6.40 8.58
CA GLU A 150 -11.66 -5.81 9.53
C GLU A 150 -11.78 -4.30 9.29
N ILE A 151 -10.66 -3.58 9.22
CA ILE A 151 -10.63 -2.13 8.96
C ILE A 151 -11.28 -1.80 7.62
N LEU A 152 -10.95 -2.52 6.55
CA LEU A 152 -11.56 -2.29 5.23
C LEU A 152 -13.05 -2.61 5.22
N GLY A 153 -13.47 -3.64 5.97
CA GLY A 153 -14.87 -3.99 6.15
C GLY A 153 -15.66 -2.92 6.90
N GLU A 154 -15.08 -2.33 7.94
CA GLU A 154 -15.67 -1.20 8.67
C GLU A 154 -15.72 0.07 7.81
N ALA A 155 -14.64 0.39 7.10
CA ALA A 155 -14.59 1.53 6.19
C ALA A 155 -15.67 1.42 5.10
N SER A 156 -15.84 0.24 4.51
CA SER A 156 -16.85 0.00 3.48
C SER A 156 -18.28 0.28 3.99
N LYS A 157 -18.61 -0.17 5.22
CA LYS A 157 -19.91 0.11 5.84
C LYS A 157 -20.10 1.61 6.09
N ALA A 158 -19.10 2.28 6.67
CA ALA A 158 -19.16 3.70 6.99
C ALA A 158 -19.27 4.62 5.77
N VAL A 159 -18.81 4.15 4.60
CA VAL A 159 -18.92 4.88 3.33
C VAL A 159 -20.23 4.57 2.60
N ALA A 160 -20.77 3.35 2.75
CA ALA A 160 -22.06 2.97 2.16
C ALA A 160 -23.26 3.68 2.84
N ASP A 161 -23.10 4.11 4.08
CA ASP A 161 -24.12 4.84 4.85
C ASP A 161 -24.12 6.37 4.57
N ARG A 162 -23.39 6.85 3.55
CA ARG A 162 -23.33 8.26 3.11
C ARG A 162 -24.04 8.47 1.78
#